data_AF-X8JCB4-F1
#
_entry.id   AF-X8JCB4-F1
#
_cell.length_a   1.000
_cell.length_b   1.000
_cell.length_c   1.000
_cell.angle_alpha   90.00
_cell.angle_beta   90.00
_cell.angle_gamma   90.00
#
_symmetry.space_group_name_H-M   'P 1'
#
loop_
_entity.id
_entity.type
_entity.pdbx_description
1 polymer ?
#
loop_
_entity_poly.entity_id
_entity_poly.type
_entity_poly.pdbx_seq_one_letter_code
_entity_poly.pdbx_strand_id
1 'polypeptide(L)'
;MVAKTSVVIAVALSAVAAAGSSRKTCVVKHTKNGDDTPAILEAFSKCQKDGNVVFSKGVTYNAWTPFAVYNLSNVIVNIDGNIDLPKQISVVQQKINSTANPSSTYATPWIYFQGNRVQLIGSKSKDGGRFNSYGQQWWDLGYRVMRPQLATFNVSDGYITRLKVIKPIAWGWNIPGKNILIEDHFVDARPNNSTRDSTTSFPFNTDGFNLSGQNITLNGYWGENGDDCVSVVNGARDIVAKNGYCGFSSHGLSIGSLGRNGANHSVANVLFDKWTMEGAVYAARFKSWTGGNGFAENVTWSNIRAINVSTAAFVTQNYFDQDKGPRPENQNKTSTRITNLTFKNFEGYLGPNWTDGTCISSPCWNHVEGGDSTQSVILDLYNGTATGLKFRNFKIHPYKKGYDKTTVICDPDTLRPEDIKVLGFKCVRGPYKPTA
;
A
#
# COMPACT_ATOMS: atom_id res chain seq x y z
N MET A 1 14.63 13.12 51.99
CA MET A 1 13.29 12.55 51.75
C MET A 1 12.41 13.66 51.20
N VAL A 2 12.20 13.69 49.88
CA VAL A 2 11.30 14.65 49.24
C VAL A 2 10.16 13.83 48.66
N ALA A 3 8.99 13.94 49.29
CA ALA A 3 7.79 13.22 48.88
C ALA A 3 7.26 13.84 47.57
N LYS A 4 7.19 13.03 46.51
CA LYS A 4 6.49 13.38 45.27
C LYS A 4 4.99 13.16 45.49
N THR A 5 4.24 14.25 45.57
CA THR A 5 2.77 14.21 45.55
C THR A 5 2.32 14.06 44.10
N SER A 6 1.97 12.84 43.70
CA SER A 6 1.35 12.57 42.41
C SER A 6 -0.10 13.03 42.44
N VAL A 7 -0.42 14.08 41.67
CA VAL A 7 -1.80 14.49 41.41
C VAL A 7 -2.38 13.52 40.37
N VAL A 8 -3.27 12.64 40.80
CA VAL A 8 -4.08 11.79 39.92
C VAL A 8 -5.27 12.63 39.44
N ILE A 9 -5.25 13.05 38.17
CA ILE A 9 -6.42 13.64 37.52
C ILE A 9 -7.36 12.48 37.18
N ALA A 10 -8.37 12.26 38.02
CA ALA A 10 -9.48 11.36 37.72
C ALA A 10 -10.37 12.01 36.67
N VAL A 11 -10.29 11.54 35.42
CA VAL A 11 -11.26 11.88 34.38
C VAL A 11 -12.55 11.13 34.69
N ALA A 12 -13.56 11.86 35.18
CA ALA A 12 -14.90 11.32 35.34
C ALA A 12 -15.48 11.01 33.95
N LEU A 13 -15.51 9.72 33.57
CA LEU A 13 -16.34 9.26 32.47
C LEU A 13 -17.81 9.38 32.91
N SER A 14 -18.46 10.46 32.51
CA SER A 14 -19.92 10.53 32.48
C SER A 14 -20.43 9.51 31.46
N ALA A 15 -20.87 8.35 31.95
CA ALA A 15 -21.59 7.36 31.18
C ALA A 15 -22.96 7.94 30.79
N VAL A 16 -23.03 8.58 29.62
CA VAL A 16 -24.32 8.81 28.96
C VAL A 16 -24.75 7.44 28.44
N ALA A 17 -25.62 6.77 29.19
CA ALA A 17 -26.37 5.63 28.69
C ALA A 17 -27.26 6.12 27.55
N ALA A 18 -26.75 6.06 26.32
CA ALA A 18 -27.56 6.21 25.14
C ALA A 18 -28.55 5.04 25.12
N ALA A 19 -29.83 5.34 25.29
CA ALA A 19 -30.92 4.41 25.08
C ALA A 19 -30.82 3.87 23.64
N GLY A 20 -30.21 2.68 23.52
CA GLY A 20 -29.91 2.08 22.23
C GLY A 20 -31.18 1.51 21.60
N SER A 21 -31.77 2.25 20.65
CA SER A 21 -32.60 1.61 19.63
C SER A 21 -31.79 0.47 19.00
N SER A 22 -32.32 -0.76 19.02
CA SER A 22 -31.60 -1.90 18.42
C SER A 22 -31.37 -1.62 16.93
N ARG A 23 -30.12 -1.69 16.47
CA ARG A 23 -29.79 -1.53 15.05
C ARG A 23 -30.55 -2.56 14.22
N LYS A 24 -31.15 -2.12 13.11
CA LYS A 24 -31.81 -3.02 12.16
C LYS A 24 -30.77 -3.96 11.54
N THR A 25 -31.06 -5.26 11.46
CA THR A 25 -30.16 -6.24 10.86
C THR A 25 -30.70 -6.75 9.52
N CYS A 26 -29.88 -6.68 8.48
CA CYS A 26 -30.15 -7.13 7.12
C CYS A 26 -29.15 -8.22 6.74
N VAL A 27 -29.61 -9.47 6.77
CA VAL A 27 -28.80 -10.62 6.36
C VAL A 27 -28.85 -10.74 4.84
N VAL A 28 -27.69 -10.79 4.20
CA VAL A 28 -27.58 -11.01 2.76
C VAL A 28 -28.05 -12.42 2.43
N LYS A 29 -28.98 -12.56 1.49
CA LYS A 29 -29.44 -13.86 0.99
C LYS A 29 -28.43 -14.40 -0.03
N HIS A 30 -28.19 -15.71 0.02
CA HIS A 30 -27.37 -16.41 -0.94
C HIS A 30 -28.25 -17.27 -1.87
N THR A 31 -27.93 -17.23 -3.16
CA THR A 31 -28.55 -18.04 -4.21
C THR A 31 -27.52 -18.99 -4.78
N LYS A 32 -27.78 -20.30 -4.66
CA LYS A 32 -26.90 -21.32 -5.24
C LYS A 32 -26.76 -21.10 -6.75
N ASN A 33 -25.52 -20.99 -7.23
CA ASN A 33 -25.18 -20.73 -8.64
C ASN A 33 -25.76 -19.42 -9.23
N GLY A 34 -26.23 -18.50 -8.38
CA GLY A 34 -26.72 -17.19 -8.80
C GLY A 34 -25.75 -16.08 -8.44
N ASP A 35 -25.90 -14.93 -9.09
CA ASP A 35 -25.24 -13.67 -8.69
C ASP A 35 -25.98 -13.10 -7.47
N ASP A 36 -25.29 -12.99 -6.33
CA ASP A 36 -25.82 -12.48 -5.07
C ASP A 36 -25.78 -10.95 -4.98
N THR A 37 -25.20 -10.28 -5.98
CA THR A 37 -25.08 -8.81 -6.00
C THR A 37 -26.42 -8.09 -5.80
N PRO A 38 -27.56 -8.50 -6.40
CA PRO A 38 -28.86 -7.89 -6.12
C PRO A 38 -29.29 -8.02 -4.65
N ALA A 39 -29.05 -9.18 -4.03
CA ALA A 39 -29.37 -9.40 -2.62
C ALA A 39 -28.44 -8.61 -1.68
N ILE A 40 -27.17 -8.43 -2.06
CA ILE A 40 -26.23 -7.54 -1.38
C ILE A 40 -26.76 -6.11 -1.39
N LEU A 41 -27.11 -5.58 -2.57
CA LEU A 41 -27.64 -4.23 -2.73
C LEU A 41 -28.96 -4.04 -1.96
N GLU A 42 -29.85 -5.03 -1.97
CA GLU A 42 -31.10 -5.00 -1.20
C GLU A 42 -30.83 -4.91 0.32
N ALA A 43 -29.88 -5.69 0.84
CA ALA A 43 -29.52 -5.65 2.26
C ALA A 43 -28.94 -4.28 2.65
N PHE A 44 -28.05 -3.72 1.82
CA PHE A 44 -27.50 -2.37 2.04
C PHE A 44 -28.58 -1.29 1.97
N SER A 45 -29.50 -1.36 1.01
CA SER A 45 -30.63 -0.41 0.91
C SER A 45 -31.50 -0.45 2.18
N LYS A 46 -31.83 -1.65 2.67
CA LYS A 46 -32.67 -1.82 3.88
C LYS A 46 -31.97 -1.39 5.17
N CYS A 47 -30.64 -1.44 5.23
CA CYS A 47 -29.82 -1.13 6.41
C CYS A 47 -28.83 0.01 6.16
N GLN A 48 -29.17 0.94 5.26
CA GLN A 48 -28.30 2.04 4.83
C GLN A 48 -27.97 3.03 5.96
N LYS A 49 -28.84 3.12 6.97
CA LYS A 49 -28.70 4.01 8.12
C LYS A 49 -28.94 3.26 9.43
N ASP A 50 -28.06 3.46 10.41
CA ASP A 50 -28.14 2.88 11.76
C ASP A 50 -28.35 1.35 11.74
N GLY A 51 -27.76 0.69 10.75
CA GLY A 51 -28.03 -0.70 10.39
C GLY A 51 -26.82 -1.61 10.48
N ASN A 52 -27.10 -2.91 10.47
CA ASN A 52 -26.14 -4.00 10.40
C ASN A 52 -26.39 -4.80 9.12
N VAL A 53 -25.40 -4.90 8.24
CA VAL A 53 -25.43 -5.81 7.09
C VAL A 53 -24.60 -7.04 7.43
N VAL A 54 -25.13 -8.24 7.21
CA VAL A 54 -24.49 -9.50 7.64
C VAL A 54 -24.33 -10.45 6.47
N PHE A 55 -23.08 -10.82 6.19
CA PHE A 55 -22.70 -11.96 5.35
C PHE A 55 -22.44 -13.16 6.29
N SER A 56 -23.32 -14.15 6.25
CA SER A 56 -23.38 -15.22 7.24
C SER A 56 -22.18 -16.17 7.19
N LYS A 57 -21.73 -16.63 8.36
CA LYS A 57 -20.70 -17.66 8.51
C LYS A 57 -21.05 -18.90 7.69
N GLY A 58 -20.05 -19.46 7.01
CA GLY A 58 -20.19 -20.69 6.22
C GLY A 58 -20.87 -20.50 4.86
N VAL A 59 -21.20 -19.25 4.49
CA VAL A 59 -21.76 -18.91 3.18
C VAL A 59 -20.70 -18.20 2.34
N THR A 60 -20.60 -18.59 1.07
CA THR A 60 -19.80 -17.89 0.06
C THR A 60 -20.74 -17.19 -0.91
N TYR A 61 -20.70 -15.86 -0.90
CA TYR A 61 -21.58 -15.01 -1.68
C TYR A 61 -20.94 -14.69 -3.03
N ASN A 62 -21.68 -14.92 -4.11
CA ASN A 62 -21.24 -14.68 -5.48
C ASN A 62 -21.46 -13.21 -5.85
N ALA A 63 -20.48 -12.34 -5.62
CA ALA A 63 -20.54 -10.93 -6.02
C ALA A 63 -20.09 -10.78 -7.49
N TRP A 64 -20.87 -11.32 -8.42
CA TRP A 64 -20.48 -11.44 -9.83
C TRP A 64 -20.73 -10.21 -10.68
N THR A 65 -21.34 -9.17 -10.11
CA THR A 65 -21.48 -7.86 -10.73
C THR A 65 -20.80 -6.80 -9.85
N PRO A 66 -19.97 -5.90 -10.41
CA PRO A 66 -19.44 -4.77 -9.67
C PRO A 66 -20.57 -3.95 -9.07
N PHE A 67 -20.39 -3.49 -7.84
CA PHE A 67 -21.43 -2.72 -7.15
C PHE A 67 -20.87 -1.57 -6.36
N ALA A 68 -21.72 -0.56 -6.17
CA ALA A 68 -21.45 0.59 -5.33
C ALA A 68 -22.59 0.78 -4.33
N VAL A 69 -22.25 1.08 -3.09
CA VAL A 69 -23.18 1.46 -2.03
C VAL A 69 -22.81 2.85 -1.51
N TYR A 70 -23.78 3.75 -1.58
CA TYR A 70 -23.62 5.16 -1.26
C TYR A 70 -24.43 5.54 -0.03
N ASN A 71 -24.12 6.70 0.53
CA ASN A 71 -24.86 7.35 1.61
C ASN A 71 -25.03 6.47 2.85
N LEU A 72 -24.08 5.56 3.10
CA LEU A 72 -24.08 4.77 4.32
C LEU A 72 -23.90 5.71 5.51
N SER A 73 -24.71 5.55 6.56
CA SER A 73 -24.62 6.36 7.76
C SER A 73 -24.71 5.48 8.99
N ASN A 74 -23.61 5.39 9.76
CA ASN A 74 -23.57 4.57 10.97
C ASN A 74 -23.91 3.09 10.71
N VAL A 75 -23.26 2.49 9.72
CA VAL A 75 -23.51 1.10 9.28
C VAL A 75 -22.37 0.18 9.71
N ILE A 76 -22.72 -1.00 10.23
CA ILE A 76 -21.76 -2.08 10.50
C ILE A 76 -21.99 -3.19 9.48
N VAL A 77 -20.94 -3.57 8.76
CA VAL A 77 -20.95 -4.68 7.80
C VAL A 77 -20.13 -5.83 8.39
N ASN A 78 -20.81 -6.89 8.82
CA ASN A 78 -20.18 -8.09 9.35
C ASN A 78 -20.00 -9.10 8.22
N ILE A 79 -18.76 -9.45 7.92
CA ILE A 79 -18.37 -10.39 6.87
C ILE A 79 -17.82 -11.66 7.52
N ASP A 80 -18.74 -12.49 8.03
CA ASP A 80 -18.40 -13.78 8.62
C ASP A 80 -18.29 -14.89 7.56
N GLY A 81 -19.02 -14.75 6.45
CA GLY A 81 -18.88 -15.55 5.23
C GLY A 81 -17.74 -15.09 4.34
N ASN A 82 -17.77 -15.52 3.07
CA ASN A 82 -16.79 -15.16 2.05
C ASN A 82 -17.48 -14.49 0.86
N ILE A 83 -16.72 -13.74 0.06
CA ILE A 83 -17.20 -13.06 -1.15
C ILE A 83 -16.36 -13.55 -2.33
N ASP A 84 -17.01 -14.10 -3.33
CA ASP A 84 -16.42 -14.61 -4.56
C ASP A 84 -16.69 -13.65 -5.72
N LEU A 85 -15.62 -13.23 -6.40
CA LEU A 85 -15.72 -12.58 -7.70
C LEU A 85 -15.87 -13.64 -8.82
N PRO A 86 -16.27 -13.25 -10.05
CA PRO A 86 -16.32 -14.16 -11.18
C PRO A 86 -14.95 -14.76 -11.46
N LYS A 87 -14.92 -16.06 -11.76
CA LYS A 87 -13.70 -16.74 -12.17
C LYS A 87 -13.31 -16.37 -13.60
N GLN A 88 -14.24 -16.35 -14.54
CA GLN A 88 -13.88 -16.13 -15.95
C GLN A 88 -13.37 -14.71 -16.23
N ILE A 89 -12.16 -14.60 -16.78
CA ILE A 89 -11.52 -13.34 -17.15
C ILE A 89 -12.42 -12.45 -18.01
N SER A 90 -12.99 -13.01 -19.08
CA SER A 90 -13.85 -12.28 -20.02
C SER A 90 -15.09 -11.69 -19.34
N VAL A 91 -15.66 -12.39 -18.36
CA VAL A 91 -16.81 -11.89 -17.57
C VAL A 91 -16.38 -10.70 -16.71
N VAL A 92 -15.26 -10.80 -16.00
CA VAL A 92 -14.73 -9.69 -15.20
C VAL A 92 -14.48 -8.46 -16.09
N GLN A 93 -13.84 -8.66 -17.24
CA GLN A 93 -13.55 -7.61 -18.21
C GLN A 93 -14.82 -6.93 -18.74
N GLN A 94 -15.82 -7.71 -19.16
CA GLN A 94 -17.09 -7.19 -19.64
C GLN A 94 -17.81 -6.36 -18.56
N LYS A 95 -17.79 -6.84 -17.32
CA LYS A 95 -18.42 -6.15 -16.18
C LYS A 95 -17.70 -4.87 -15.80
N ILE A 96 -16.36 -4.85 -15.87
CA ILE A 96 -15.58 -3.63 -15.63
C ILE A 96 -15.74 -2.62 -16.76
N ASN A 97 -15.85 -3.06 -18.01
CA ASN A 97 -16.09 -2.18 -19.14
C ASN A 97 -17.48 -1.50 -19.12
N SER A 98 -18.44 -2.05 -18.37
CA SER A 98 -19.83 -1.56 -18.31
C SER A 98 -20.25 -0.99 -16.96
N THR A 99 -19.42 -1.07 -15.93
CA THR A 99 -19.77 -0.56 -14.60
C THR A 99 -19.71 0.97 -14.52
N ALA A 100 -20.57 1.54 -13.67
CA ALA A 100 -20.57 2.95 -13.31
C ALA A 100 -19.81 3.24 -12.00
N ASN A 101 -19.08 2.27 -11.45
CA ASN A 101 -18.29 2.47 -10.24
C ASN A 101 -17.25 3.59 -10.45
N PRO A 102 -17.12 4.56 -9.53
CA PRO A 102 -16.12 5.62 -9.66
C PRO A 102 -14.70 5.06 -9.66
N SER A 103 -13.92 5.43 -10.69
CA SER A 103 -12.53 4.99 -10.81
C SER A 103 -11.65 5.57 -9.70
N SER A 104 -10.70 4.76 -9.24
CA SER A 104 -9.58 5.22 -8.41
C SER A 104 -8.46 5.79 -9.28
N THR A 105 -7.32 6.11 -8.65
CA THR A 105 -6.08 6.49 -9.35
C THR A 105 -5.57 5.43 -10.31
N TYR A 106 -5.80 4.14 -10.03
CA TYR A 106 -5.19 3.03 -10.77
C TYR A 106 -6.17 2.28 -11.67
N ALA A 107 -7.36 1.98 -11.15
CA ALA A 107 -8.37 1.21 -11.86
C ALA A 107 -9.78 1.45 -11.32
N THR A 108 -10.78 1.02 -12.09
CA THR A 108 -12.17 0.94 -11.62
C THR A 108 -12.30 -0.17 -10.58
N PRO A 109 -12.86 0.11 -9.39
CA PRO A 109 -13.01 -0.89 -8.34
C PRO A 109 -14.19 -1.83 -8.59
N TRP A 110 -14.07 -3.09 -8.17
CA TRP A 110 -15.18 -4.04 -8.19
C TRP A 110 -16.25 -3.68 -7.14
N ILE A 111 -15.80 -3.27 -5.95
CA ILE A 111 -16.68 -2.89 -4.84
C ILE A 111 -16.42 -1.44 -4.44
N TYR A 112 -17.45 -0.63 -4.32
CA TYR A 112 -17.32 0.76 -3.90
C TYR A 112 -18.21 1.05 -2.67
N PHE A 113 -17.58 1.52 -1.58
CA PHE A 113 -18.28 1.97 -0.38
C PHE A 113 -18.14 3.47 -0.23
N GLN A 114 -19.26 4.16 0.02
CA GLN A 114 -19.25 5.56 0.40
C GLN A 114 -20.24 5.86 1.53
N GLY A 115 -19.82 6.72 2.45
CA GLY A 115 -20.63 7.13 3.58
C GLY A 115 -19.85 7.68 4.77
N ASN A 116 -20.48 7.66 5.93
CA ASN A 116 -19.96 8.17 7.18
C ASN A 116 -20.24 7.18 8.33
N ARG A 117 -19.26 6.98 9.23
CA ARG A 117 -19.34 6.00 10.33
C ARG A 117 -19.64 4.59 9.83
N VAL A 118 -18.82 4.07 8.91
CA VAL A 118 -18.97 2.72 8.35
C VAL A 118 -17.90 1.79 8.90
N GLN A 119 -18.30 0.62 9.35
CA GLN A 119 -17.37 -0.42 9.83
C GLN A 119 -17.45 -1.66 8.93
N LEU A 120 -16.32 -2.14 8.43
CA LEU A 120 -16.20 -3.42 7.74
C LEU A 120 -15.45 -4.40 8.65
N ILE A 121 -16.14 -5.42 9.11
CA ILE A 121 -15.65 -6.34 10.13
C ILE A 121 -15.60 -7.76 9.57
N GLY A 122 -14.40 -8.25 9.29
CA GLY A 122 -14.19 -9.63 8.87
C GLY A 122 -14.22 -10.63 10.03
N SER A 123 -14.44 -11.89 9.67
CA SER A 123 -14.44 -13.01 10.61
C SER A 123 -13.11 -13.15 11.36
N LYS A 124 -13.19 -13.58 12.63
CA LYS A 124 -12.04 -14.06 13.40
C LYS A 124 -11.47 -15.38 12.87
N SER A 125 -12.27 -16.15 12.14
CA SER A 125 -11.80 -17.39 11.51
C SER A 125 -10.82 -17.09 10.37
N LYS A 126 -9.80 -17.93 10.21
CA LYS A 126 -8.89 -17.90 9.06
C LYS A 126 -9.63 -18.17 7.73
N ASP A 127 -10.76 -18.87 7.79
CA ASP A 127 -11.54 -19.34 6.63
C ASP A 127 -12.78 -18.47 6.33
N GLY A 128 -13.00 -17.41 7.11
CA GLY A 128 -14.09 -16.44 6.92
C GLY A 128 -13.59 -15.02 6.70
N GLY A 129 -14.43 -14.13 6.17
CA GLY A 129 -14.06 -12.75 5.83
C GLY A 129 -13.11 -12.65 4.63
N ARG A 130 -13.14 -13.64 3.73
CA ARG A 130 -12.30 -13.66 2.52
C ARG A 130 -12.98 -12.98 1.35
N PHE A 131 -12.21 -12.21 0.60
CA PHE A 131 -12.50 -11.75 -0.74
C PHE A 131 -11.68 -12.60 -1.72
N ASN A 132 -12.31 -13.55 -2.38
CA ASN A 132 -11.67 -14.44 -3.35
C ASN A 132 -11.80 -13.83 -4.74
N SER A 133 -10.69 -13.31 -5.28
CA SER A 133 -10.70 -12.63 -6.60
C SER A 133 -10.25 -13.51 -7.77
N TYR A 134 -9.67 -14.68 -7.49
CA TYR A 134 -9.26 -15.65 -8.52
C TYR A 134 -8.22 -15.12 -9.54
N GLY A 135 -7.26 -14.32 -9.06
CA GLY A 135 -6.20 -13.68 -9.86
C GLY A 135 -5.21 -14.65 -10.52
N GLN A 136 -5.04 -15.88 -10.03
CA GLN A 136 -4.03 -16.82 -10.55
C GLN A 136 -4.10 -17.02 -12.06
N GLN A 137 -5.29 -17.25 -12.61
CA GLN A 137 -5.48 -17.44 -14.05
C GLN A 137 -5.09 -16.21 -14.90
N TRP A 138 -5.19 -15.00 -14.33
CA TRP A 138 -4.76 -13.78 -15.00
C TRP A 138 -3.24 -13.72 -15.07
N TRP A 139 -2.60 -14.07 -13.97
CA TRP A 139 -1.16 -14.08 -13.86
C TRP A 139 -0.56 -15.14 -14.79
N ASP A 140 -1.12 -16.36 -14.79
CA ASP A 140 -0.67 -17.47 -15.64
C ASP A 140 -0.70 -17.12 -17.13
N LEU A 141 -1.70 -16.35 -17.56
CA LEU A 141 -1.84 -15.86 -18.93
C LEU A 141 -1.06 -14.56 -19.19
N GLY A 142 -0.48 -13.93 -18.17
CA GLY A 142 0.17 -12.62 -18.28
C GLY A 142 -0.80 -11.49 -18.68
N TYR A 143 -2.11 -11.66 -18.46
CA TYR A 143 -3.12 -10.70 -18.87
C TYR A 143 -3.18 -9.50 -17.92
N ARG A 144 -2.89 -8.31 -18.46
CA ARG A 144 -2.82 -7.06 -17.69
C ARG A 144 -3.87 -6.02 -18.08
N VAL A 145 -4.74 -6.33 -19.03
CA VAL A 145 -5.75 -5.41 -19.60
C VAL A 145 -7.06 -5.49 -18.83
N MET A 146 -7.66 -4.33 -18.51
CA MET A 146 -8.96 -4.19 -17.83
C MET A 146 -9.08 -5.02 -16.54
N ARG A 147 -8.02 -5.00 -15.73
CA ARG A 147 -8.04 -5.61 -14.40
C ARG A 147 -8.69 -4.65 -13.39
N PRO A 148 -9.64 -5.12 -12.56
CA PRO A 148 -10.22 -4.30 -11.53
C PRO A 148 -9.25 -4.10 -10.37
N GLN A 149 -9.41 -2.97 -9.67
CA GLN A 149 -9.05 -2.91 -8.27
C GLN A 149 -10.13 -3.65 -7.45
N LEU A 150 -9.77 -4.34 -6.36
CA LEU A 150 -10.75 -5.08 -5.56
C LEU A 150 -11.82 -4.15 -4.98
N ALA A 151 -11.43 -3.14 -4.23
CA ALA A 151 -12.40 -2.28 -3.55
C ALA A 151 -11.93 -0.84 -3.32
N THR A 152 -12.88 0.10 -3.24
CA THR A 152 -12.65 1.45 -2.75
C THR A 152 -13.49 1.70 -1.50
N PHE A 153 -12.86 2.24 -0.45
CA PHE A 153 -13.50 2.60 0.81
C PHE A 153 -13.44 4.12 1.03
N ASN A 154 -14.40 4.82 0.41
CA ASN A 154 -14.52 6.28 0.45
C ASN A 154 -15.44 6.72 1.60
N VAL A 155 -14.97 6.55 2.83
CA VAL A 155 -15.77 6.77 4.05
C VAL A 155 -15.12 7.81 4.95
N SER A 156 -15.96 8.59 5.65
CA SER A 156 -15.52 9.37 6.82
C SER A 156 -15.81 8.61 8.12
N ASP A 157 -14.89 8.67 9.09
CA ASP A 157 -14.99 7.98 10.38
C ASP A 157 -15.16 6.45 10.20
N GLY A 158 -14.22 5.84 9.49
CA GLY A 158 -14.29 4.43 9.08
C GLY A 158 -13.50 3.47 9.97
N TYR A 159 -13.92 2.21 10.00
CA TYR A 159 -13.15 1.12 10.62
C TYR A 159 -13.13 -0.10 9.71
N ILE A 160 -11.95 -0.67 9.45
CA ILE A 160 -11.78 -1.92 8.72
C ILE A 160 -11.00 -2.87 9.62
N THR A 161 -11.46 -4.11 9.78
CA THR A 161 -10.68 -5.11 10.51
C THR A 161 -10.85 -6.53 9.99
N ARG A 162 -9.79 -7.35 10.06
CA ARG A 162 -9.81 -8.81 9.81
C ARG A 162 -10.26 -9.23 8.41
N LEU A 163 -10.14 -8.34 7.42
CA LEU A 163 -10.41 -8.66 6.03
C LEU A 163 -9.23 -9.43 5.42
N LYS A 164 -9.55 -10.41 4.56
CA LYS A 164 -8.57 -11.28 3.92
C LYS A 164 -8.74 -11.19 2.41
N VAL A 165 -7.71 -10.76 1.69
CA VAL A 165 -7.71 -10.63 0.23
C VAL A 165 -6.96 -11.83 -0.34
N ILE A 166 -7.66 -12.67 -1.10
CA ILE A 166 -7.13 -13.96 -1.60
C ILE A 166 -7.05 -13.92 -3.12
N LYS A 167 -5.83 -14.07 -3.63
CA LYS A 167 -5.46 -14.04 -5.04
C LYS A 167 -6.10 -12.83 -5.75
N PRO A 168 -5.80 -11.58 -5.35
CA PRO A 168 -6.35 -10.40 -6.00
C PRO A 168 -6.00 -10.37 -7.49
N ILE A 169 -6.88 -9.88 -8.36
CA ILE A 169 -6.59 -9.83 -9.81
C ILE A 169 -5.45 -8.82 -10.10
N ALA A 170 -5.50 -7.68 -9.42
CA ALA A 170 -4.51 -6.61 -9.43
C ALA A 170 -4.59 -5.87 -8.08
N TRP A 171 -4.78 -4.55 -8.08
CA TRP A 171 -4.79 -3.71 -6.89
C TRP A 171 -5.84 -4.14 -5.85
N GLY A 172 -5.47 -4.11 -4.58
CA GLY A 172 -6.35 -4.39 -3.44
C GLY A 172 -7.30 -3.24 -3.12
N TRP A 173 -7.02 -2.52 -2.05
CA TRP A 173 -7.92 -1.50 -1.50
C TRP A 173 -7.44 -0.07 -1.75
N ASN A 174 -8.27 0.78 -2.34
CA ASN A 174 -8.07 2.24 -2.33
C ASN A 174 -8.84 2.88 -1.17
N ILE A 175 -8.16 3.72 -0.41
CA ILE A 175 -8.70 4.40 0.77
C ILE A 175 -8.56 5.93 0.59
N PRO A 176 -9.50 6.57 -0.12
CA PRO A 176 -9.54 8.03 -0.29
C PRO A 176 -10.25 8.76 0.86
N GLY A 177 -10.81 8.00 1.82
CA GLY A 177 -11.63 8.53 2.90
C GLY A 177 -10.86 9.29 3.99
N LYS A 178 -11.53 9.55 5.13
CA LYS A 178 -10.97 10.35 6.22
C LYS A 178 -11.27 9.76 7.59
N ASN A 179 -10.33 9.89 8.53
CA ASN A 179 -10.47 9.37 9.91
C ASN A 179 -10.75 7.87 9.89
N ILE A 180 -9.81 7.08 9.39
CA ILE A 180 -9.99 5.63 9.20
C ILE A 180 -8.98 4.86 10.04
N LEU A 181 -9.46 3.88 10.80
CA LEU A 181 -8.64 2.87 11.44
C LEU A 181 -8.75 1.55 10.67
N ILE A 182 -7.61 0.93 10.37
CA ILE A 182 -7.51 -0.37 9.70
C ILE A 182 -6.68 -1.29 10.60
N GLU A 183 -7.19 -2.47 10.91
CA GLU A 183 -6.51 -3.44 11.76
C GLU A 183 -6.54 -4.87 11.20
N ASP A 184 -5.49 -5.65 11.48
CA ASP A 184 -5.41 -7.09 11.18
C ASP A 184 -5.75 -7.45 9.73
N HIS A 185 -5.15 -6.75 8.76
CA HIS A 185 -5.37 -7.03 7.35
C HIS A 185 -4.46 -8.14 6.82
N PHE A 186 -4.99 -8.99 5.93
CA PHE A 186 -4.25 -10.08 5.31
C PHE A 186 -4.37 -10.08 3.79
N VAL A 187 -3.25 -10.22 3.08
CA VAL A 187 -3.19 -10.34 1.61
C VAL A 187 -2.36 -11.56 1.22
N ASP A 188 -2.97 -12.48 0.47
CA ASP A 188 -2.27 -13.57 -0.22
C ASP A 188 -2.40 -13.38 -1.73
N ALA A 189 -1.34 -12.87 -2.33
CA ALA A 189 -1.16 -12.80 -3.78
C ALA A 189 0.01 -13.65 -4.26
N ARG A 190 0.51 -14.59 -3.45
CA ARG A 190 1.62 -15.46 -3.85
C ARG A 190 1.18 -16.40 -4.97
N PRO A 191 1.90 -16.54 -6.09
CA PRO A 191 1.48 -17.43 -7.16
C PRO A 191 1.59 -18.90 -6.74
N ASN A 192 0.80 -19.79 -7.35
CA ASN A 192 0.76 -21.21 -6.98
C ASN A 192 2.11 -21.92 -7.14
N ASN A 193 2.91 -21.54 -8.15
CA ASN A 193 4.28 -22.03 -8.33
C ASN A 193 5.31 -21.33 -7.41
N SER A 194 4.89 -20.31 -6.65
CA SER A 194 5.72 -19.49 -5.75
C SER A 194 6.97 -18.89 -6.39
N THR A 195 7.02 -18.75 -7.72
CA THR A 195 8.19 -18.17 -8.39
C THR A 195 8.21 -16.66 -8.23
N ARG A 196 9.34 -16.12 -7.75
CA ARG A 196 9.60 -14.68 -7.72
C ARG A 196 9.99 -14.13 -9.09
N ASP A 197 10.63 -14.95 -9.93
CA ASP A 197 11.39 -14.49 -11.10
C ASP A 197 10.70 -14.71 -12.44
N SER A 198 9.66 -15.54 -12.48
CA SER A 198 8.93 -15.76 -13.73
C SER A 198 8.12 -14.52 -14.07
N THR A 199 8.30 -13.96 -15.26
CA THR A 199 7.47 -12.87 -15.77
C THR A 199 6.05 -13.33 -16.16
N THR A 200 5.88 -14.63 -16.36
CA THR A 200 4.58 -15.32 -16.51
C THR A 200 4.16 -15.91 -15.17
N SER A 201 2.87 -15.87 -14.81
CA SER A 201 2.37 -16.27 -13.47
C SER A 201 2.70 -15.31 -12.32
N PHE A 202 3.42 -14.22 -12.57
CA PHE A 202 3.68 -13.21 -11.53
C PHE A 202 2.43 -12.39 -11.19
N PRO A 203 2.16 -12.10 -9.91
CA PRO A 203 1.02 -11.32 -9.46
C PRO A 203 1.23 -9.80 -9.66
N PHE A 204 1.30 -9.35 -10.91
CA PHE A 204 1.53 -7.94 -11.27
C PHE A 204 0.54 -6.97 -10.58
N ASN A 205 1.03 -5.86 -10.03
CA ASN A 205 0.21 -4.78 -9.47
C ASN A 205 -0.77 -5.24 -8.38
N THR A 206 -0.39 -6.27 -7.62
CA THR A 206 -1.21 -6.78 -6.51
C THR A 206 -1.01 -5.98 -5.24
N ASP A 207 -1.13 -4.65 -5.35
CA ASP A 207 -0.97 -3.73 -4.23
C ASP A 207 -1.89 -4.11 -3.06
N GLY A 208 -1.40 -3.99 -1.82
CA GLY A 208 -2.22 -4.23 -0.63
C GLY A 208 -3.22 -3.08 -0.41
N PHE A 209 -2.69 -1.94 0.04
CA PHE A 209 -3.43 -0.71 0.23
C PHE A 209 -2.84 0.45 -0.58
N ASN A 210 -3.72 1.18 -1.27
CA ASN A 210 -3.45 2.49 -1.83
C ASN A 210 -4.15 3.55 -0.94
N LEU A 211 -3.37 4.36 -0.23
CA LEU A 211 -3.85 5.37 0.70
C LEU A 211 -3.76 6.75 0.03
N SER A 212 -4.91 7.38 -0.19
CA SER A 212 -5.05 8.71 -0.83
C SER A 212 -5.82 9.71 0.03
N GLY A 213 -6.26 9.28 1.22
CA GLY A 213 -7.10 10.05 2.13
C GLY A 213 -6.37 10.72 3.30
N GLN A 214 -7.12 11.13 4.32
CA GLN A 214 -6.58 11.90 5.45
C GLN A 214 -6.79 11.22 6.80
N ASN A 215 -5.81 11.30 7.71
CA ASN A 215 -5.92 10.78 9.08
C ASN A 215 -6.27 9.27 9.07
N ILE A 216 -5.38 8.48 8.50
CA ILE A 216 -5.55 7.03 8.34
C ILE A 216 -4.50 6.31 9.17
N THR A 217 -4.93 5.41 10.05
CA THR A 217 -4.05 4.51 10.79
C THR A 217 -4.25 3.08 10.30
N LEU A 218 -3.20 2.47 9.75
CA LEU A 218 -3.08 1.04 9.50
C LEU A 218 -2.23 0.42 10.61
N ASN A 219 -2.79 -0.52 11.36
CA ASN A 219 -2.13 -1.19 12.48
C ASN A 219 -2.31 -2.71 12.36
N GLY A 220 -1.27 -3.41 11.91
CA GLY A 220 -1.38 -4.83 11.60
C GLY A 220 -1.71 -5.06 10.13
N TYR A 221 -0.68 -5.40 9.36
CA TYR A 221 -0.79 -5.83 7.97
C TYR A 221 0.10 -7.05 7.79
N TRP A 222 -0.41 -8.09 7.15
CA TRP A 222 0.37 -9.22 6.68
C TRP A 222 0.10 -9.43 5.20
N GLY A 223 1.11 -9.24 4.35
CA GLY A 223 0.95 -9.40 2.91
C GLY A 223 2.11 -10.10 2.24
N GLU A 224 1.79 -11.04 1.37
CA GLU A 224 2.70 -11.58 0.36
C GLU A 224 2.14 -11.21 -1.02
N ASN A 225 2.77 -10.25 -1.70
CA ASN A 225 2.27 -9.72 -2.97
C ASN A 225 3.39 -9.37 -3.95
N GLY A 226 3.02 -9.02 -5.18
CA GLY A 226 3.94 -8.69 -6.27
C GLY A 226 4.11 -7.21 -6.57
N ASP A 227 3.62 -6.33 -5.70
CA ASP A 227 3.79 -4.87 -5.85
C ASP A 227 3.74 -4.21 -4.46
N ASP A 228 3.46 -2.92 -4.35
CA ASP A 228 3.48 -2.17 -3.09
C ASP A 228 2.57 -2.81 -2.02
N CYS A 229 3.09 -3.12 -0.83
CA CYS A 229 2.22 -3.53 0.28
C CYS A 229 1.36 -2.37 0.75
N VAL A 230 1.97 -1.19 0.84
CA VAL A 230 1.28 0.07 1.11
C VAL A 230 1.87 1.12 0.19
N SER A 231 1.02 1.74 -0.62
CA SER A 231 1.33 2.89 -1.43
C SER A 231 0.55 4.10 -0.92
N VAL A 232 1.25 5.21 -0.65
CA VAL A 232 0.66 6.48 -0.22
C VAL A 232 0.78 7.46 -1.37
N VAL A 233 -0.36 7.88 -1.92
CA VAL A 233 -0.44 8.58 -3.20
C VAL A 233 -1.05 9.98 -3.03
N ASN A 234 -1.22 10.68 -4.15
CA ASN A 234 -1.71 12.05 -4.18
C ASN A 234 -2.93 12.29 -3.26
N GLY A 235 -2.88 13.37 -2.49
CA GLY A 235 -3.93 13.80 -1.57
C GLY A 235 -3.76 13.28 -0.15
N ALA A 236 -2.86 12.31 0.06
CA ALA A 236 -2.72 11.67 1.36
C ALA A 236 -2.06 12.59 2.39
N ARG A 237 -2.64 12.64 3.60
CA ARG A 237 -2.09 13.40 4.72
C ARG A 237 -2.37 12.74 6.07
N ASP A 238 -1.42 12.81 6.99
CA ASP A 238 -1.55 12.31 8.36
C ASP A 238 -1.80 10.78 8.36
N ILE A 239 -0.83 10.04 7.83
CA ILE A 239 -0.90 8.58 7.67
C ILE A 239 0.04 7.91 8.66
N VAL A 240 -0.45 6.90 9.37
CA VAL A 240 0.36 6.03 10.23
C VAL A 240 0.14 4.58 9.80
N ALA A 241 1.18 3.91 9.33
CA ALA A 241 1.14 2.50 8.97
C ALA A 241 2.17 1.74 9.83
N LYS A 242 1.71 0.86 10.72
CA LYS A 242 2.59 0.22 11.71
C LYS A 242 2.31 -1.25 11.96
N ASN A 243 3.30 -1.93 12.52
CA ASN A 243 3.24 -3.33 12.91
C ASN A 243 2.90 -4.24 11.72
N GLY A 244 3.68 -4.13 10.65
CA GLY A 244 3.41 -4.83 9.39
C GLY A 244 4.46 -5.87 9.02
N TYR A 245 4.04 -6.85 8.23
CA TYR A 245 4.89 -7.78 7.50
C TYR A 245 4.53 -7.70 6.01
N CYS A 246 5.55 -7.61 5.18
CA CYS A 246 5.41 -7.49 3.75
C CYS A 246 6.48 -8.32 3.06
N GLY A 247 6.08 -9.24 2.18
CA GLY A 247 7.05 -10.09 1.52
C GLY A 247 6.66 -10.67 0.17
N PHE A 248 7.24 -11.83 -0.14
CA PHE A 248 7.29 -12.48 -1.46
C PHE A 248 8.11 -11.71 -2.49
N SER A 249 7.51 -10.76 -3.20
CA SER A 249 8.14 -9.94 -4.24
C SER A 249 7.56 -8.53 -4.22
N SER A 250 7.16 -8.06 -3.05
CA SER A 250 6.56 -6.74 -2.90
C SER A 250 7.51 -5.64 -3.37
N HIS A 251 6.97 -4.51 -3.81
CA HIS A 251 7.75 -3.31 -4.12
C HIS A 251 7.84 -2.32 -2.95
N GLY A 252 7.39 -2.76 -1.76
CA GLY A 252 7.72 -2.13 -0.50
C GLY A 252 6.67 -1.18 0.06
N LEU A 253 7.15 -0.30 0.94
CA LEU A 253 6.39 0.79 1.54
C LEU A 253 6.67 2.07 0.76
N SER A 254 5.75 2.41 -0.12
CA SER A 254 5.96 3.41 -1.17
C SER A 254 5.23 4.71 -0.91
N ILE A 255 5.91 5.84 -1.12
CA ILE A 255 5.30 7.13 -1.45
C ILE A 255 5.27 7.26 -2.97
N GLY A 256 4.09 7.55 -3.54
CA GLY A 256 3.89 7.81 -4.96
C GLY A 256 3.42 6.62 -5.79
N SER A 257 3.41 6.71 -7.12
CA SER A 257 4.12 7.74 -7.89
C SER A 257 3.43 9.10 -7.88
N LEU A 258 4.22 10.16 -7.64
CA LEU A 258 3.74 11.55 -7.58
C LEU A 258 4.11 12.32 -8.85
N GLY A 259 3.20 13.19 -9.31
CA GLY A 259 3.46 14.12 -10.40
C GLY A 259 3.40 13.57 -11.82
N ARG A 260 2.62 12.49 -12.05
CA ARG A 260 2.44 11.94 -13.40
C ARG A 260 1.98 13.04 -14.37
N ASN A 261 2.57 13.09 -15.56
CA ASN A 261 2.26 14.09 -16.60
C ASN A 261 2.39 15.54 -16.10
N GLY A 262 3.30 15.80 -15.16
CA GLY A 262 3.49 17.14 -14.58
C GLY A 262 2.41 17.56 -13.59
N ALA A 263 1.51 16.66 -13.18
CA ALA A 263 0.48 16.97 -12.20
C ALA A 263 1.09 17.48 -10.87
N ASN A 264 0.37 18.36 -10.18
CA ASN A 264 0.77 18.82 -8.86
C ASN A 264 0.23 17.86 -7.81
N HIS A 265 1.07 16.91 -7.37
CA HIS A 265 0.68 15.91 -6.37
C HIS A 265 1.32 16.19 -5.02
N SER A 266 0.58 15.96 -3.94
CA SER A 266 1.06 16.19 -2.58
C SER A 266 0.84 15.00 -1.66
N VAL A 267 1.82 14.76 -0.79
CA VAL A 267 1.76 13.84 0.35
C VAL A 267 2.43 14.50 1.55
N ALA A 268 1.82 14.43 2.74
CA ALA A 268 2.42 15.00 3.94
C ALA A 268 2.15 14.18 5.21
N ASN A 269 3.08 14.23 6.17
CA ASN A 269 2.94 13.62 7.50
C ASN A 269 2.64 12.11 7.43
N VAL A 270 3.64 11.33 7.04
CA VAL A 270 3.50 9.88 6.90
C VAL A 270 4.50 9.17 7.80
N LEU A 271 4.05 8.18 8.57
CA LEU A 271 4.89 7.33 9.40
C LEU A 271 4.66 5.86 9.04
N PHE A 272 5.71 5.20 8.58
CA PHE A 272 5.81 3.74 8.55
C PHE A 272 6.65 3.28 9.74
N ASP A 273 6.08 2.49 10.66
CA ASP A 273 6.80 2.06 11.87
C ASP A 273 6.69 0.55 12.15
N LYS A 274 7.82 -0.10 12.49
CA LYS A 274 7.85 -1.54 12.85
C LYS A 274 7.34 -2.43 11.72
N TRP A 275 8.12 -2.50 10.65
CA TRP A 275 7.83 -3.35 9.50
C TRP A 275 8.93 -4.37 9.28
N THR A 276 8.53 -5.61 8.99
CA THR A 276 9.43 -6.63 8.41
C THR A 276 9.18 -6.71 6.92
N MET A 277 10.23 -6.51 6.14
CA MET A 277 10.23 -6.54 4.68
C MET A 277 11.05 -7.75 4.23
N GLU A 278 10.41 -8.77 3.66
CA GLU A 278 11.04 -10.07 3.35
C GLU A 278 10.93 -10.45 1.87
N GLY A 279 12.05 -10.44 1.14
CA GLY A 279 12.07 -10.75 -0.30
C GLY A 279 11.54 -9.61 -1.19
N ALA A 280 11.20 -8.45 -0.62
CA ALA A 280 10.73 -7.29 -1.35
C ALA A 280 11.85 -6.67 -2.23
N VAL A 281 11.48 -6.05 -3.35
CA VAL A 281 12.41 -5.26 -4.18
C VAL A 281 12.91 -4.06 -3.39
N TYR A 282 12.00 -3.36 -2.70
CA TYR A 282 12.34 -2.24 -1.84
C TYR A 282 11.79 -2.45 -0.43
N ALA A 283 12.55 -2.07 0.61
CA ALA A 283 11.96 -1.95 1.94
C ALA A 283 11.19 -0.61 2.06
N ALA A 284 11.87 0.51 1.79
CA ALA A 284 11.29 1.85 1.75
C ALA A 284 11.51 2.50 0.38
N ARG A 285 10.46 3.10 -0.18
CA ARG A 285 10.51 3.70 -1.52
C ARG A 285 9.82 5.06 -1.59
N PHE A 286 10.47 6.02 -2.22
CA PHE A 286 9.85 7.22 -2.76
C PHE A 286 9.99 7.23 -4.27
N LYS A 287 8.90 7.50 -5.00
CA LYS A 287 8.90 7.60 -6.46
C LYS A 287 8.09 8.83 -6.89
N SER A 288 8.71 9.72 -7.66
CA SER A 288 8.01 10.76 -8.42
C SER A 288 8.43 10.76 -9.88
N TRP A 289 7.52 11.16 -10.75
CA TRP A 289 7.72 11.17 -12.19
C TRP A 289 8.75 12.22 -12.61
N THR A 290 9.52 11.90 -13.65
CA THR A 290 10.31 12.89 -14.39
C THR A 290 9.41 14.03 -14.85
N GLY A 291 9.79 15.28 -14.54
CA GLY A 291 8.97 16.46 -14.83
C GLY A 291 7.71 16.60 -13.97
N GLY A 292 7.61 15.88 -12.85
CA GLY A 292 6.49 15.99 -11.92
C GLY A 292 6.49 17.28 -11.11
N ASN A 293 5.37 17.60 -10.46
CA ASN A 293 5.22 18.78 -9.61
C ASN A 293 4.62 18.42 -8.24
N GLY A 294 4.63 19.39 -7.33
CA GLY A 294 4.09 19.27 -5.97
C GLY A 294 5.15 18.89 -4.94
N PHE A 295 4.79 18.12 -3.92
CA PHE A 295 5.70 17.82 -2.81
C PHE A 295 5.41 16.52 -2.07
N ALA A 296 6.44 15.97 -1.45
CA ALA A 296 6.33 15.01 -0.35
C ALA A 296 7.08 15.57 0.87
N GLU A 297 6.35 15.70 1.98
CA GLU A 297 6.85 16.35 3.18
C GLU A 297 6.66 15.49 4.44
N ASN A 298 7.66 15.50 5.31
CA ASN A 298 7.59 14.89 6.65
C ASN A 298 7.16 13.42 6.58
N VAL A 299 7.99 12.61 5.93
CA VAL A 299 7.78 11.15 5.83
C VAL A 299 8.86 10.44 6.62
N THR A 300 8.48 9.50 7.46
CA THR A 300 9.41 8.69 8.24
C THR A 300 9.16 7.21 8.01
N TRP A 301 10.21 6.48 7.64
CA TRP A 301 10.26 5.03 7.80
C TRP A 301 11.12 4.75 9.03
N SER A 302 10.56 4.08 10.04
CA SER A 302 11.24 3.74 11.28
C SER A 302 11.10 2.28 11.69
N ASN A 303 12.15 1.73 12.30
CA ASN A 303 12.18 0.37 12.83
C ASN A 303 11.84 -0.66 11.73
N ILE A 304 12.64 -0.64 10.66
CA ILE A 304 12.43 -1.50 9.49
C ILE A 304 13.43 -2.65 9.52
N ARG A 305 12.93 -3.88 9.55
CA ARG A 305 13.73 -5.09 9.42
C ARG A 305 13.69 -5.57 7.97
N ALA A 306 14.82 -5.51 7.28
CA ALA A 306 14.98 -5.94 5.91
C ALA A 306 15.58 -7.35 5.84
N ILE A 307 14.92 -8.26 5.14
CA ILE A 307 15.34 -9.65 4.97
C ILE A 307 15.33 -9.93 3.49
N ASN A 308 16.50 -10.17 2.90
CA ASN A 308 16.61 -10.54 1.48
C ASN A 308 15.97 -9.51 0.53
N VAL A 309 16.02 -8.21 0.85
CA VAL A 309 15.44 -7.16 -0.01
C VAL A 309 16.43 -6.75 -1.11
N SER A 310 15.98 -6.32 -2.28
CA SER A 310 16.94 -5.85 -3.30
C SER A 310 17.62 -4.55 -2.87
N THR A 311 16.84 -3.55 -2.45
CA THR A 311 17.34 -2.24 -1.98
C THR A 311 16.59 -1.83 -0.71
N ALA A 312 17.31 -1.38 0.33
CA ALA A 312 16.65 -1.00 1.59
C ALA A 312 15.96 0.37 1.50
N ALA A 313 16.59 1.37 0.89
CA ALA A 313 15.98 2.68 0.68
C ALA A 313 16.21 3.17 -0.76
N PHE A 314 15.12 3.48 -1.46
CA PHE A 314 15.16 3.96 -2.83
C PHE A 314 14.36 5.26 -2.96
N VAL A 315 15.00 6.33 -3.37
CA VAL A 315 14.38 7.65 -3.58
C VAL A 315 14.67 8.08 -5.01
N THR A 316 13.65 8.11 -5.86
CA THR A 316 13.79 8.58 -7.24
C THR A 316 12.83 9.71 -7.55
N GLN A 317 13.34 10.71 -8.26
CA GLN A 317 12.56 11.74 -8.95
C GLN A 317 12.51 11.53 -10.47
N ASN A 318 13.13 10.47 -10.97
CA ASN A 318 13.24 10.15 -12.39
C ASN A 318 12.33 8.97 -12.79
N TYR A 319 11.20 8.77 -12.10
CA TYR A 319 10.31 7.66 -12.40
C TYR A 319 9.65 7.81 -13.78
N PHE A 320 9.58 6.72 -14.53
CA PHE A 320 8.87 6.61 -15.80
C PHE A 320 8.50 5.15 -16.08
N ASP A 321 7.52 4.95 -16.98
CA ASP A 321 7.13 3.61 -17.43
C ASP A 321 8.17 3.10 -18.44
N GLN A 322 9.14 2.31 -17.98
CA GLN A 322 10.25 1.84 -18.84
C GLN A 322 9.81 0.88 -19.95
N ASP A 323 8.65 0.24 -19.80
CA ASP A 323 8.03 -0.61 -20.84
C ASP A 323 7.40 0.23 -21.98
N LYS A 324 7.34 1.56 -21.84
CA LYS A 324 6.77 2.48 -22.83
C LYS A 324 7.81 3.19 -23.69
N GLY A 325 9.10 3.01 -23.42
CA GLY A 325 10.18 3.61 -24.21
C GLY A 325 11.29 4.21 -23.36
N PRO A 326 12.19 5.02 -23.95
CA PRO A 326 13.27 5.66 -23.22
C PRO A 326 12.74 6.67 -22.19
N ARG A 327 13.58 6.97 -21.19
CA ARG A 327 13.25 8.00 -20.19
C ARG A 327 12.93 9.33 -20.88
N PRO A 328 11.78 9.96 -20.57
CA PRO A 328 11.47 11.28 -21.12
C PRO A 328 12.45 12.33 -20.59
N GLU A 329 12.75 13.33 -21.41
CA GLU A 329 13.55 14.48 -20.97
C GLU A 329 12.77 15.34 -19.97
N ASN A 330 13.44 15.85 -18.94
CA ASN A 330 12.86 16.84 -18.02
C ASN A 330 12.90 18.25 -18.62
N GLN A 331 12.13 18.46 -19.70
CA GLN A 331 12.16 19.69 -20.50
C GLN A 331 11.95 20.97 -19.66
N ASN A 332 10.99 20.94 -18.74
CA ASN A 332 10.64 22.09 -17.90
C ASN A 332 11.48 22.20 -16.62
N LYS A 333 12.43 21.29 -16.39
CA LYS A 333 13.26 21.22 -15.17
C LYS A 333 12.42 21.24 -13.88
N THR A 334 11.30 20.53 -13.90
CA THR A 334 10.36 20.44 -12.76
C THR A 334 10.55 19.11 -12.03
N SER A 335 10.26 19.09 -10.74
CA SER A 335 10.25 17.87 -9.95
C SER A 335 9.37 18.00 -8.71
N THR A 336 8.83 16.89 -8.21
CA THR A 336 8.16 16.83 -6.90
C THR A 336 9.19 17.14 -5.81
N ARG A 337 8.96 18.22 -5.05
CA ARG A 337 9.87 18.65 -3.99
C ARG A 337 9.86 17.66 -2.83
N ILE A 338 11.04 17.35 -2.30
CA ILE A 338 11.19 16.48 -1.14
C ILE A 338 11.63 17.32 0.06
N THR A 339 10.88 17.23 1.16
CA THR A 339 11.21 17.94 2.41
C THR A 339 11.09 17.00 3.60
N ASN A 340 12.18 16.79 4.33
CA ASN A 340 12.19 15.99 5.56
C ASN A 340 11.73 14.53 5.38
N LEU A 341 12.43 13.74 4.56
CA LEU A 341 12.30 12.27 4.61
C LEU A 341 13.32 11.69 5.59
N THR A 342 12.87 10.84 6.50
CA THR A 342 13.70 10.21 7.53
C THR A 342 13.65 8.69 7.42
N PHE A 343 14.82 8.06 7.39
CA PHE A 343 15.02 6.62 7.42
C PHE A 343 15.75 6.27 8.71
N LYS A 344 15.06 5.64 9.67
CA LYS A 344 15.58 5.46 11.03
C LYS A 344 15.49 4.01 11.49
N ASN A 345 16.53 3.49 12.12
CA ASN A 345 16.56 2.14 12.69
C ASN A 345 16.23 1.08 11.63
N PHE A 346 17.05 1.03 10.59
CA PHE A 346 16.99 -0.04 9.58
C PHE A 346 18.00 -1.11 9.95
N GLU A 347 17.61 -2.37 9.90
CA GLU A 347 18.51 -3.50 10.15
C GLU A 347 18.24 -4.69 9.23
N GLY A 348 19.26 -5.50 8.98
CA GLY A 348 19.16 -6.75 8.22
C GLY A 348 19.97 -6.74 6.94
N TYR A 349 19.50 -7.40 5.88
CA TYR A 349 20.34 -7.69 4.72
C TYR A 349 19.67 -7.60 3.36
N LEU A 350 20.48 -7.26 2.35
CA LEU A 350 20.11 -7.26 0.94
C LEU A 350 20.19 -8.66 0.34
N GLY A 351 19.29 -9.00 -0.57
CA GLY A 351 19.28 -10.26 -1.30
C GLY A 351 20.25 -10.28 -2.49
N PRO A 352 20.70 -11.46 -2.93
CA PRO A 352 21.54 -11.59 -4.14
C PRO A 352 20.73 -11.41 -5.44
N ASN A 353 19.41 -11.54 -5.37
CA ASN A 353 18.52 -11.28 -6.50
C ASN A 353 17.98 -9.86 -6.41
N TRP A 354 18.43 -9.03 -7.35
CA TRP A 354 18.09 -7.62 -7.42
C TRP A 354 16.69 -7.35 -8.01
N THR A 355 16.11 -8.30 -8.74
CA THR A 355 14.85 -8.09 -9.47
C THR A 355 13.78 -9.12 -9.10
N ASP A 356 12.64 -9.06 -9.79
CA ASP A 356 11.53 -10.00 -9.69
C ASP A 356 10.86 -10.18 -11.07
N GLY A 357 9.75 -10.91 -11.11
CA GLY A 357 8.97 -11.19 -12.31
C GLY A 357 8.33 -9.96 -12.95
N THR A 358 8.39 -8.77 -12.34
CA THR A 358 7.96 -7.52 -13.00
C THR A 358 8.98 -7.00 -14.01
N CYS A 359 10.16 -7.61 -14.09
CA CYS A 359 11.22 -7.27 -15.04
C CYS A 359 10.87 -7.63 -16.49
N ILE A 360 10.06 -6.80 -17.15
CA ILE A 360 9.56 -7.03 -18.52
C ILE A 360 10.22 -6.15 -19.58
N SER A 361 11.17 -5.30 -19.18
CA SER A 361 11.94 -4.41 -20.05
C SER A 361 13.43 -4.78 -20.01
N SER A 362 14.18 -4.37 -21.03
CA SER A 362 15.65 -4.48 -21.06
C SER A 362 16.26 -3.10 -21.36
N PRO A 363 16.99 -2.47 -20.42
CA PRO A 363 17.22 -2.93 -19.04
C PRO A 363 15.92 -2.99 -18.21
N CYS A 364 15.98 -3.67 -17.06
CA CYS A 364 14.85 -3.82 -16.14
C CYS A 364 14.35 -2.48 -15.61
N TRP A 365 13.07 -2.36 -15.23
CA TRP A 365 12.51 -1.10 -14.72
C TRP A 365 13.15 -0.59 -13.41
N ASN A 366 13.76 -1.48 -12.64
CA ASN A 366 14.51 -1.13 -11.42
C ASN A 366 16.02 -1.06 -11.66
N HIS A 367 16.45 -1.08 -12.93
CA HIS A 367 17.85 -0.93 -13.28
C HIS A 367 18.36 0.44 -12.87
N VAL A 368 19.49 0.42 -12.20
CA VAL A 368 20.27 1.61 -11.89
C VAL A 368 21.67 1.34 -12.42
N GLU A 369 22.16 2.24 -13.28
CA GLU A 369 23.49 2.12 -13.85
C GLU A 369 24.51 1.88 -12.74
N GLY A 370 25.38 0.89 -12.92
CA GLY A 370 26.43 0.45 -11.98
C GLY A 370 25.94 -0.11 -10.64
N GLY A 371 24.69 -0.56 -10.55
CA GLY A 371 24.22 -1.41 -9.45
C GLY A 371 24.79 -2.83 -9.56
N ASP A 372 25.17 -3.43 -8.44
CA ASP A 372 25.82 -4.75 -8.36
C ASP A 372 25.26 -5.63 -7.23
N SER A 373 24.03 -5.34 -6.80
CA SER A 373 23.35 -6.01 -5.68
C SER A 373 23.93 -5.76 -4.29
N THR A 374 24.70 -4.68 -4.12
CA THR A 374 25.22 -4.26 -2.81
C THR A 374 24.69 -2.90 -2.34
N GLN A 375 23.88 -2.22 -3.16
CA GLN A 375 23.42 -0.86 -2.87
C GLN A 375 22.29 -0.88 -1.85
N SER A 376 22.58 -0.40 -0.64
CA SER A 376 21.59 -0.30 0.44
C SER A 376 20.71 0.94 0.33
N VAL A 377 21.28 2.04 -0.18
CA VAL A 377 20.60 3.31 -0.41
C VAL A 377 20.89 3.78 -1.83
N ILE A 378 19.84 4.19 -2.53
CA ILE A 378 19.94 4.84 -3.84
C ILE A 378 19.14 6.14 -3.79
N LEU A 379 19.84 7.25 -4.01
CA LEU A 379 19.29 8.60 -4.13
C LEU A 379 19.47 9.06 -5.58
N ASP A 380 18.38 9.03 -6.33
CA ASP A 380 18.28 9.42 -7.74
C ASP A 380 17.46 10.72 -7.84
N LEU A 381 18.16 11.83 -7.60
CA LEU A 381 17.58 13.14 -7.31
C LEU A 381 17.93 14.17 -8.39
N TYR A 382 17.05 15.15 -8.57
CA TYR A 382 17.40 16.39 -9.26
C TYR A 382 18.08 17.37 -8.30
N ASN A 383 18.95 18.23 -8.85
CA ASN A 383 19.65 19.24 -8.05
C ASN A 383 18.68 20.23 -7.38
N GLY A 384 18.83 20.40 -6.06
CA GLY A 384 18.14 21.43 -5.29
C GLY A 384 16.66 21.15 -4.99
N THR A 385 16.18 19.94 -5.29
CA THR A 385 14.76 19.58 -5.13
C THR A 385 14.47 18.79 -3.84
N ALA A 386 15.52 18.29 -3.17
CA ALA A 386 15.43 17.50 -1.95
C ALA A 386 16.15 18.17 -0.79
N THR A 387 15.46 18.28 0.34
CA THR A 387 15.98 18.92 1.56
C THR A 387 15.64 18.10 2.80
N GLY A 388 16.51 18.10 3.80
CA GLY A 388 16.28 17.44 5.08
C GLY A 388 16.19 15.91 5.03
N LEU A 389 16.79 15.26 4.03
CA LEU A 389 16.96 13.80 4.00
C LEU A 389 17.86 13.35 5.16
N LYS A 390 17.41 12.37 5.94
CA LYS A 390 18.13 11.91 7.16
C LYS A 390 18.12 10.39 7.26
N PHE A 391 19.30 9.80 7.40
CA PHE A 391 19.50 8.38 7.68
C PHE A 391 20.11 8.23 9.07
N ARG A 392 19.48 7.45 9.95
CA ARG A 392 19.91 7.30 11.35
C ARG A 392 19.86 5.84 11.78
N ASN A 393 20.96 5.34 12.34
CA ASN A 393 21.09 3.93 12.74
C ASN A 393 20.66 2.98 11.60
N PHE A 394 21.32 3.12 10.46
CA PHE A 394 21.03 2.37 9.24
C PHE A 394 22.07 1.26 9.07
N LYS A 395 21.68 0.03 9.42
CA LYS A 395 22.55 -1.15 9.52
C LYS A 395 22.09 -2.22 8.55
N ILE A 396 22.36 -2.00 7.27
CA ILE A 396 22.07 -2.95 6.21
C ILE A 396 23.39 -3.49 5.65
N HIS A 397 23.45 -4.79 5.35
CA HIS A 397 24.60 -5.42 4.70
C HIS A 397 24.17 -6.33 3.54
N PRO A 398 25.03 -6.62 2.55
CA PRO A 398 24.68 -7.61 1.53
C PRO A 398 24.63 -9.03 2.10
N TYR A 399 23.82 -9.91 1.50
CA TYR A 399 23.68 -11.31 1.93
C TYR A 399 25.03 -12.02 2.05
N LYS A 400 25.28 -12.63 3.22
CA LYS A 400 26.54 -13.33 3.55
C LYS A 400 27.82 -12.50 3.39
N LYS A 401 27.71 -11.17 3.32
CA LYS A 401 28.84 -10.23 3.31
C LYS A 401 28.80 -9.35 4.55
N GLY A 402 29.96 -8.80 4.93
CA GLY A 402 30.07 -7.83 6.03
C GLY A 402 29.50 -6.46 5.66
N TYR A 403 29.26 -5.63 6.68
CA TYR A 403 28.81 -4.24 6.51
C TYR A 403 29.76 -3.39 5.66
N ASP A 404 31.05 -3.73 5.64
CA ASP A 404 32.09 -3.08 4.83
C ASP A 404 31.90 -3.25 3.31
N LYS A 405 31.07 -4.22 2.90
CA LYS A 405 30.72 -4.45 1.49
C LYS A 405 29.45 -3.73 1.05
N THR A 406 28.81 -3.00 1.94
CA THR A 406 27.60 -2.23 1.64
C THR A 406 27.97 -1.02 0.81
N THR A 407 27.22 -0.74 -0.26
CA THR A 407 27.41 0.46 -1.07
C THR A 407 26.18 1.34 -1.08
N VAL A 408 26.35 2.55 -1.62
CA VAL A 408 25.32 3.54 -1.88
C VAL A 408 25.53 4.18 -3.24
N ILE A 409 24.44 4.67 -3.82
CA ILE A 409 24.46 5.54 -4.99
C ILE A 409 23.86 6.87 -4.55
N CYS A 410 24.70 7.90 -4.50
CA CYS A 410 24.33 9.26 -4.16
C CYS A 410 25.25 10.22 -4.90
N ASP A 411 24.66 11.16 -5.64
CA ASP A 411 25.39 12.24 -6.30
C ASP A 411 25.41 13.47 -5.40
N PRO A 412 26.58 13.88 -4.86
CA PRO A 412 26.66 15.02 -3.96
C PRO A 412 26.24 16.34 -4.62
N ASP A 413 26.34 16.47 -5.95
CA ASP A 413 25.98 17.70 -6.66
C ASP A 413 24.45 17.92 -6.73
N THR A 414 23.67 16.90 -6.36
CA THR A 414 22.21 16.98 -6.28
C THR A 414 21.70 17.53 -4.95
N LEU A 415 22.57 17.60 -3.94
CA LEU A 415 22.24 18.00 -2.58
C LEU A 415 23.00 19.27 -2.18
N ARG A 416 22.34 20.12 -1.39
CA ARG A 416 23.01 21.31 -0.85
C ARG A 416 23.99 20.92 0.26
N PRO A 417 25.07 21.70 0.48
CA PRO A 417 26.07 21.38 1.50
C PRO A 417 25.50 21.16 2.92
N GLU A 418 24.45 21.90 3.29
CA GLU A 418 23.74 21.75 4.56
C GLU A 418 22.94 20.44 4.66
N ASP A 419 22.39 19.96 3.54
CA ASP A 419 21.64 18.71 3.49
C ASP A 419 22.60 17.50 3.56
N ILE A 420 23.78 17.59 2.93
CA ILE A 420 24.84 16.58 3.03
C ILE A 420 25.30 16.41 4.49
N LYS A 421 25.43 17.50 5.25
CA LYS A 421 25.86 17.47 6.65
C LYS A 421 24.91 16.69 7.56
N VAL A 422 23.61 16.66 7.23
CA VAL A 422 22.59 15.99 8.06
C VAL A 422 22.16 14.64 7.50
N LEU A 423 22.70 14.22 6.35
CA LEU A 423 22.29 13.02 5.63
C LEU A 423 22.50 11.74 6.44
N GLY A 424 23.53 11.68 7.28
CA GLY A 424 23.85 10.51 8.12
C GLY A 424 24.78 9.49 7.47
N PHE A 425 25.20 9.70 6.22
CA PHE A 425 26.29 8.97 5.58
C PHE A 425 26.97 9.84 4.51
N LYS A 426 28.18 9.45 4.08
CA LYS A 426 28.89 10.13 2.99
C LYS A 426 28.16 9.90 1.66
N CYS A 427 27.59 10.97 1.07
CA CYS A 427 26.99 10.92 -0.26
C CYS A 427 28.07 10.70 -1.33
N VAL A 428 28.15 9.47 -1.85
CA VAL A 428 29.03 9.07 -2.95
C VAL A 428 28.38 7.93 -3.73
N ARG A 429 28.95 7.62 -4.90
CA ARG A 429 28.82 6.33 -5.55
C ARG A 429 29.93 5.39 -5.05
N GLY A 430 29.62 4.50 -4.11
CA GLY A 430 30.64 3.63 -3.52
C GLY A 430 30.30 3.10 -2.13
N PRO A 431 31.30 2.75 -1.29
CA PRO A 431 31.07 2.16 0.03
C PRO A 431 30.22 3.06 0.94
N TYR A 432 29.27 2.45 1.65
CA TYR A 432 28.47 3.11 2.68
C TYR A 432 29.37 3.49 3.87
N LYS A 433 29.46 4.78 4.16
CA LYS A 433 30.25 5.31 5.27
C LYS A 433 29.35 6.19 6.15
N PRO A 434 28.90 5.71 7.32
CA PRO A 434 28.14 6.52 8.26
C PRO A 434 28.89 7.81 8.61
N THR A 435 28.14 8.89 8.84
CA THR A 435 28.67 10.13 9.41
C THR A 435 28.19 10.25 10.86
N ALA A 436 28.99 10.91 11.69
CA ALA A 436 28.78 11.00 13.14
C ALA A 436 27.50 11.75 13.52
#